data_AF-A0A1C6T528-F1
#
_entry.id   AF-A0A1C6T528-F1
#
_cell.length_a   1.000
_cell.length_b   1.000
_cell.length_c   1.000
_cell.angle_alpha   90.00
_cell.angle_beta   90.00
_cell.angle_gamma   90.00
#
_symmetry.space_group_name_H-M   'P 1'
#
loop_
_entity.id
_entity.type
_entity.pdbx_description
1 polymer ?
#
loop_
_entity_poly.entity_id
_entity_poly.type
_entity_poly.pdbx_seq_one_letter_code
_entity_poly.pdbx_strand_id
1 'polypeptide(L)'
;MTIHVVDIVHVLHTCPAEPEPHPYDTRRTVVHVIPGGPCRTPITVQSGVVVTQIPCHRHEPANRQCGACRTIITERSITTRHPNNGVAA
;
A
#
# COMPACT_ATOMS: atom_id res chain seq x y z
N MET A 1 2.74 -13.36 -0.77
CA MET A 1 2.35 -12.05 -1.27
C MET A 1 1.25 -11.62 -0.37
N THR A 2 1.42 -10.53 0.35
CA THR A 2 0.27 -9.95 1.06
C THR A 2 -0.39 -8.99 0.09
N ILE A 3 -1.68 -9.20 -0.19
CA ILE A 3 -2.46 -8.32 -1.07
C ILE A 3 -3.41 -7.51 -0.19
N HIS A 4 -3.25 -6.20 -0.17
CA HIS A 4 -4.22 -5.28 0.41
C HIS A 4 -5.16 -4.84 -0.69
N VAL A 5 -6.41 -5.26 -0.59
CA VAL A 5 -7.47 -4.74 -1.45
C VAL A 5 -7.99 -3.46 -0.80
N VAL A 6 -7.98 -2.37 -1.55
CA VAL A 6 -8.36 -1.04 -1.05
C VAL A 6 -9.47 -0.42 -1.87
N ASP A 7 -10.35 0.31 -1.20
CA ASP A 7 -11.16 1.34 -1.83
C ASP A 7 -10.48 2.69 -1.68
N ILE A 8 -10.57 3.50 -2.73
CA ILE A 8 -9.96 4.83 -2.78
C ILE A 8 -11.04 5.88 -2.92
N VAL A 9 -10.95 6.95 -2.12
CA VAL A 9 -11.72 8.18 -2.32
C VAL A 9 -10.74 9.30 -2.65
N HIS A 10 -10.91 9.89 -3.83
CA HIS A 10 -10.24 11.12 -4.23
C HIS A 10 -11.21 12.29 -4.05
N VAL A 11 -10.82 13.30 -3.28
CA VAL A 11 -11.49 14.60 -3.29
C VAL A 11 -10.68 15.55 -4.15
N LEU A 12 -11.28 16.03 -5.23
CA LEU A 12 -10.63 16.89 -6.22
C LEU A 12 -10.85 18.36 -5.89
N HIS A 13 -9.90 19.19 -6.28
CA HIS A 13 -10.08 20.63 -6.37
C HIS A 13 -9.48 21.14 -7.68
N THR A 14 -9.71 22.41 -7.97
CA THR A 14 -9.03 23.14 -9.03
C THR A 14 -8.33 24.33 -8.40
N CYS A 15 -7.11 24.63 -8.82
CA CYS A 15 -6.38 25.79 -8.34
C CYS A 15 -5.75 26.56 -9.52
N PRO A 16 -5.35 27.83 -9.34
CA PRO A 16 -4.75 28.59 -10.44
C PRO A 16 -3.43 28.00 -10.97
N ALA A 17 -2.70 27.24 -10.15
CA ALA A 17 -1.45 26.60 -10.54
C ALA A 17 -1.66 25.35 -11.41
N GLU A 18 -2.78 24.66 -11.24
CA GLU A 18 -3.19 23.50 -12.03
C GLU A 18 -4.70 23.59 -12.33
N PRO A 19 -5.06 24.15 -13.50
CA PRO A 19 -6.45 24.41 -13.86
C PRO A 19 -7.32 23.16 -14.10
N GLU A 20 -6.72 21.99 -14.23
CA GLU A 20 -7.45 20.72 -14.34
C GLU A 20 -7.82 20.18 -12.94
N PRO A 21 -9.01 19.58 -12.74
CA PRO A 21 -9.37 18.99 -11.45
C PRO A 21 -8.36 17.92 -11.01
N HIS A 22 -7.75 18.10 -9.83
CA HIS A 22 -6.73 17.19 -9.29
C HIS A 22 -6.96 16.88 -7.79
N PRO A 23 -6.59 15.69 -7.31
CA PRO A 23 -6.81 15.30 -5.92
C PRO A 23 -6.03 16.18 -4.94
N TYR A 24 -6.69 16.68 -3.90
CA TYR A 24 -6.02 17.28 -2.73
C TYR A 24 -6.12 16.41 -1.47
N ASP A 25 -7.16 15.57 -1.38
CA ASP A 25 -7.29 14.55 -0.34
C ASP A 25 -7.51 13.19 -1.00
N THR A 26 -6.66 12.22 -0.64
CA THR A 26 -6.77 10.83 -1.08
C THR A 26 -6.84 9.93 0.14
N ARG A 27 -7.99 9.32 0.36
CA ARG A 27 -8.19 8.36 1.44
C ARG A 27 -8.29 6.95 0.90
N ARG A 28 -7.61 6.02 1.57
CA ARG A 28 -7.64 4.59 1.24
C ARG A 28 -8.23 3.82 2.41
N THR A 29 -9.18 2.95 2.13
CA THR A 29 -9.76 2.04 3.12
C THR A 29 -9.38 0.62 2.74
N VAL A 30 -8.71 -0.10 3.64
CA VAL A 30 -8.43 -1.53 3.43
C VAL A 30 -9.73 -2.29 3.62
N VAL A 31 -10.20 -2.95 2.55
CA VAL A 31 -11.44 -3.74 2.58
C VAL A 31 -11.19 -5.23 2.72
N HIS A 32 -10.01 -5.69 2.31
CA HIS A 32 -9.61 -7.08 2.44
C HIS A 32 -8.10 -7.22 2.47
N VAL A 33 -7.60 -8.22 3.20
CA VAL A 33 -6.18 -8.57 3.24
C VAL A 33 -6.05 -10.05 2.91
N ILE A 34 -5.38 -10.36 1.81
CA ILE A 34 -4.99 -11.74 1.48
C ILE A 34 -3.59 -11.93 2.07
N PRO A 35 -3.42 -12.77 3.11
CA PRO A 35 -2.11 -12.95 3.73
C PRO A 35 -1.16 -13.67 2.78
N GLY A 36 0.10 -13.26 2.79
CA GLY A 36 1.16 -14.02 2.16
C GLY A 36 1.45 -15.32 2.89
N GLY A 37 1.86 -16.34 2.12
CA GLY A 37 2.52 -17.53 2.69
C GLY A 37 3.92 -17.22 3.25
N PRO A 38 4.62 -18.24 3.78
CA PRO A 38 5.96 -18.08 4.34
C PRO A 38 6.98 -17.61 3.30
N CYS A 39 8.02 -16.92 3.77
CA CYS A 39 9.13 -16.46 2.92
C CYS A 39 9.76 -17.64 2.17
N ARG A 40 9.96 -17.49 0.86
CA ARG A 40 10.54 -18.52 -0.01
C ARG A 40 12.06 -18.42 -0.14
N THR A 41 12.63 -17.29 0.27
CA THR A 41 14.08 -17.02 0.17
C THR A 41 14.59 -16.33 1.44
N PRO A 42 14.41 -16.92 2.64
CA PRO A 42 14.97 -16.33 3.85
C PRO A 42 16.50 -16.47 3.84
N ILE A 43 17.19 -15.52 4.46
CA ILE A 43 18.59 -15.71 4.83
C ILE A 43 18.67 -16.36 6.21
N THR A 44 19.69 -17.20 6.42
CA THR A 44 20.00 -17.74 7.74
C THR A 44 21.11 -16.90 8.36
N VAL A 45 20.87 -16.38 9.55
CA VAL A 45 21.85 -15.63 10.34
C VAL A 45 22.18 -16.43 11.58
N GLN A 46 23.47 -16.55 11.88
CA GLN A 46 23.97 -17.17 13.08
C GLN A 46 24.77 -16.17 13.90
N SER A 47 24.47 -16.10 15.20
CA SER A 47 25.22 -15.30 16.17
C SER A 47 25.49 -16.16 17.41
N GLY A 48 26.73 -16.64 17.55
CA GLY A 48 27.08 -17.65 18.55
C GLY A 48 26.25 -18.93 18.38
N VAL A 49 25.47 -19.26 19.42
CA VAL A 49 24.58 -20.44 19.47
C VAL A 49 23.18 -20.19 18.90
N VAL A 50 22.85 -18.93 18.57
CA VAL A 50 21.53 -18.58 18.04
C VAL A 50 21.56 -18.64 16.52
N VAL A 51 20.64 -19.43 15.94
CA VAL A 51 20.39 -19.49 14.50
C VAL A 51 18.97 -19.01 14.25
N THR A 52 18.81 -18.02 13.36
CA THR A 52 17.49 -17.49 12.98
C THR A 52 17.39 -17.32 11.47
N GLN A 53 16.18 -17.49 10.96
CA GLN A 53 15.86 -17.13 9.58
C GLN A 53 15.27 -15.73 9.54
N ILE A 54 15.79 -14.90 8.64
CA ILE A 54 15.29 -13.56 8.38
C ILE A 54 14.55 -13.58 7.04
N PRO A 55 13.22 -13.31 7.02
CA PRO A 55 12.46 -13.18 5.79
C PRO A 55 12.97 -12.05 4.89
N CYS A 56 12.93 -12.24 3.56
CA CYS A 56 13.49 -11.26 2.64
C CYS A 56 12.80 -9.88 2.66
N HIS A 57 11.54 -9.76 3.10
CA HIS A 57 10.91 -8.43 3.26
C HIS A 57 11.60 -7.54 4.31
N ARG A 58 12.43 -8.11 5.20
CA ARG A 58 13.12 -7.37 6.25
C ARG A 58 14.46 -6.78 5.82
N HIS A 59 15.01 -7.20 4.68
CA HIS A 59 16.35 -6.78 4.26
C HIS A 59 16.49 -6.54 2.75
N GLU A 60 15.64 -7.12 1.90
CA GLU A 60 15.67 -6.87 0.46
C GLU A 60 14.78 -5.69 0.06
N PRO A 61 15.20 -4.87 -0.92
CA PRO A 61 14.31 -3.92 -1.56
C PRO A 61 13.15 -4.64 -2.27
N ALA A 62 12.01 -3.95 -2.43
CA ALA A 62 10.77 -4.54 -2.93
C ALA A 62 10.92 -5.31 -4.26
N ASN A 63 11.75 -4.80 -5.17
CA ASN A 63 12.02 -5.43 -6.46
C ASN A 63 12.82 -6.75 -6.36
N ARG A 64 13.51 -7.02 -5.25
CA ARG A 64 14.26 -8.26 -5.00
C ARG A 64 13.57 -9.22 -4.02
N GLN A 65 12.50 -8.79 -3.36
CA GLN A 65 11.71 -9.64 -2.48
C GLN A 65 11.03 -10.79 -3.26
N CYS A 66 10.96 -11.97 -2.64
CA CYS A 66 10.23 -13.10 -3.21
C CYS A 66 8.72 -12.82 -3.24
N GLY A 67 7.99 -13.53 -4.10
CA GLY A 67 6.54 -13.37 -4.21
C GLY A 67 5.78 -13.59 -2.89
N ALA A 68 6.30 -14.39 -1.95
CA ALA A 68 5.69 -14.55 -0.64
C ALA A 68 5.78 -13.30 0.25
N CYS A 69 6.88 -12.57 0.15
CA CYS A 69 7.22 -11.42 0.98
C CYS A 69 6.76 -10.07 0.41
N ARG A 70 6.51 -9.99 -0.91
CA ARG A 70 6.04 -8.76 -1.54
C ARG A 70 4.66 -8.36 -1.04
N THR A 71 4.50 -7.06 -0.82
CA THR A 71 3.20 -6.40 -0.60
C THR A 71 2.67 -5.88 -1.92
N ILE A 72 1.41 -6.18 -2.23
CA ILE A 72 0.69 -5.62 -3.38
C ILE A 72 -0.52 -4.86 -2.86
N ILE A 73 -0.77 -3.69 -3.44
CA ILE A 73 -2.01 -2.94 -3.23
C ILE A 73 -2.84 -3.12 -4.48
N THR A 74 -4.06 -3.64 -4.32
CA THR A 74 -5.02 -3.81 -5.42
C THR A 74 -6.19 -2.88 -5.18
N GLU A 75 -6.43 -2.01 -6.15
CA GLU A 75 -7.53 -1.05 -6.11
C GLU A 75 -8.81 -1.76 -6.52
N ARG A 76 -9.78 -1.83 -5.62
CA ARG A 76 -11.09 -2.43 -5.88
C ARG A 76 -12.05 -1.43 -6.50
N SER A 77 -12.08 -0.22 -5.93
CA SER A 77 -12.92 0.87 -6.41
C SER A 77 -12.23 2.21 -6.17
N ILE A 78 -12.51 3.16 -7.06
CA ILE A 78 -12.08 4.54 -6.95
C ILE A 78 -13.33 5.41 -7.04
N THR A 79 -13.58 6.19 -6.00
CA THR A 79 -14.67 7.17 -5.95
C THR A 79 -14.10 8.57 -5.98
N THR A 80 -14.52 9.37 -6.95
CA THR A 80 -14.12 10.76 -7.08
C THR A 80 -15.22 11.67 -6.54
N ARG A 81 -14.85 12.63 -5.69
CA ARG A 81 -15.75 13.65 -5.15
C ARG A 81 -15.19 15.02 -5.46
N HIS A 82 -16.06 15.96 -5.78
CA HIS A 82 -15.73 17.37 -5.68
C HIS A 82 -16.26 17.86 -4.32
N PRO A 83 -15.55 18.77 -3.62
CA PRO A 83 -16.12 19.43 -2.48
C PRO A 83 -17.40 20.10 -2.95
N ASN A 84 -18.52 19.74 -2.32
CA ASN A 84 -19.71 20.55 -2.48
C ASN A 84 -19.34 21.93 -1.92
N ASN A 85 -19.58 23.01 -2.67
CA ASN A 85 -19.38 24.40 -2.21
C ASN A 85 -20.37 24.79 -1.08
N GLY A 86 -20.69 23.86 -0.17
CA GLY A 86 -21.55 24.05 0.98
C GLY A 86 -20.74 24.62 2.14
N VAL A 87 -20.83 25.93 2.26
CA VAL A 87 -20.70 26.74 3.48
C VAL A 87 -20.54 25.90 4.76
N ALA A 88 -19.41 26.08 5.45
CA ALA A 88 -19.25 25.58 6.81
C ALA A 88 -20.41 26.07 7.68
N ALA A 89 -21.12 25.14 8.33
CA ALA A 89 -22.07 25.42 9.39
C ALA A 89 -21.32 25.70 10.71
#